data_AF-A0A958J761-F1
#
_entry.id   AF-A0A958J761-F1
#
_cell.length_a   1.000
_cell.length_b   1.000
_cell.length_c   1.000
_cell.angle_alpha   90.00
_cell.angle_beta   90.00
_cell.angle_gamma   90.00
#
_symmetry.space_group_name_H-M   'P 1'
#
loop_
_entity.id
_entity.type
_entity.pdbx_description
1 polymer ?
#
loop_
_entity_poly.entity_id
_entity_poly.type
_entity_poly.pdbx_seq_one_letter_code
_entity_poly.pdbx_strand_id
1 'polypeptide(L)'
;MNRLQTLIAKPEKLVIGLISGTSLDGVDAALVQISGAGLATGLQLRHFCSFPYPEGLRGELLELSTPGRGSVDQLCRMNVLLGEIFADAVLQLLDEAGVSAGEVDLIGSHGQTMHHLPAPVTRYGYALRATLQLAEPAVIARRTGIVTVADFRPADLAAGGEGAPLVPYFDFLRFRSPEKTRVLLNLGGIANLTLLKQNAALEGLIAFDTGPANMVIDSLAQDFF
;
A
#
# COMPACT_ATOMS: atom_id res chain seq x y z
N MET A 1 -18.91 -23.80 4.64
CA MET A 1 -19.05 -22.35 4.42
C MET A 1 -17.67 -21.81 4.07
N ASN A 2 -17.52 -21.05 2.99
CA ASN A 2 -16.20 -20.60 2.51
C ASN A 2 -15.58 -19.64 3.53
N ARG A 3 -14.30 -19.81 3.90
CA ARG A 3 -13.57 -18.95 4.87
C ARG A 3 -13.78 -17.46 4.57
N LEU A 4 -13.82 -17.07 3.30
CA LEU A 4 -14.07 -15.70 2.87
C LEU A 4 -15.50 -15.21 3.19
N GLN A 5 -16.53 -16.06 3.04
CA GLN A 5 -17.91 -15.68 3.36
C GLN A 5 -18.07 -15.38 4.86
N THR A 6 -17.44 -16.21 5.71
CA THR A 6 -17.42 -15.98 7.16
C THR A 6 -16.73 -14.68 7.50
N LEU A 7 -15.58 -14.40 6.87
CA LEU A 7 -14.86 -13.13 7.06
C LEU A 7 -15.73 -11.93 6.67
N ILE A 8 -16.34 -11.94 5.47
CA ILE A 8 -17.19 -10.85 4.99
C ILE A 8 -18.31 -10.54 6.00
N ALA A 9 -18.95 -11.57 6.54
CA ALA A 9 -20.07 -11.44 7.48
C ALA A 9 -19.69 -10.96 8.89
N LYS A 10 -18.40 -10.95 9.27
CA LYS A 10 -17.97 -10.47 10.59
C LYS A 10 -18.28 -8.97 10.76
N PRO A 11 -18.93 -8.56 11.88
CA PRO A 11 -19.24 -7.14 12.15
C PRO A 11 -17.98 -6.31 12.43
N GLU A 12 -16.93 -6.97 12.90
CA GLU A 12 -15.63 -6.40 13.21
C GLU A 12 -14.54 -7.35 12.74
N LYS A 13 -13.45 -6.79 12.20
CA LYS A 13 -12.32 -7.53 11.65
C LYS A 13 -11.03 -7.00 12.23
N LEU A 14 -10.12 -7.89 12.60
CA LEU A 14 -8.75 -7.54 12.93
C LEU A 14 -7.88 -7.70 11.68
N VAL A 15 -7.34 -6.59 11.17
CA VAL A 15 -6.69 -6.52 9.86
C VAL A 15 -5.27 -6.02 10.02
N ILE A 16 -4.34 -6.58 9.25
CA ILE A 16 -2.99 -6.02 9.10
C ILE A 16 -2.90 -5.30 7.76
N GLY A 17 -2.50 -4.03 7.76
CA GLY A 17 -2.10 -3.30 6.56
C GLY A 17 -0.59 -3.35 6.41
N LEU A 18 -0.09 -3.67 5.20
CA LEU A 18 1.34 -3.65 4.86
C LEU A 18 1.59 -2.71 3.69
N ILE A 19 2.64 -1.90 3.79
CA ILE A 19 3.11 -1.04 2.71
C ILE A 19 4.63 -0.87 2.79
N SER A 20 5.29 -0.81 1.64
CA SER A 20 6.60 -0.21 1.54
C SER A 20 6.51 1.01 0.64
N GLY A 21 6.90 2.16 1.19
CA GLY A 21 6.83 3.45 0.52
C GLY A 21 7.79 3.59 -0.66
N THR A 22 7.70 4.70 -1.37
CA THR A 22 8.63 5.02 -2.47
C THR A 22 10.04 5.42 -1.99
N SER A 23 10.22 5.59 -0.68
CA SER A 23 11.52 5.77 0.00
C SER A 23 12.39 4.51 -0.02
N LEU A 24 11.77 3.33 -0.21
CA LEU A 24 12.45 2.02 -0.25
C LEU A 24 13.26 1.71 1.02
N ASP A 25 12.81 2.20 2.16
CA ASP A 25 13.50 2.15 3.45
C ASP A 25 13.06 0.96 4.32
N GLY A 26 11.85 0.44 4.13
CA GLY A 26 11.38 -0.71 4.89
C GLY A 26 9.91 -1.06 4.66
N VAL A 27 9.37 -1.90 5.53
CA VAL A 27 7.97 -2.32 5.56
C VAL A 27 7.29 -1.69 6.76
N ASP A 28 6.26 -0.88 6.50
CA ASP A 28 5.34 -0.42 7.53
C ASP A 28 4.21 -1.44 7.69
N ALA A 29 3.93 -1.82 8.94
CA ALA A 29 2.90 -2.78 9.28
C ALA A 29 1.98 -2.20 10.36
N ALA A 30 0.68 -2.18 10.10
CA ALA A 30 -0.33 -1.64 11.01
C ALA A 30 -1.38 -2.70 11.35
N LEU A 31 -1.52 -3.04 12.63
CA LEU A 31 -2.60 -3.89 13.13
C LEU A 31 -3.79 -2.99 13.49
N VAL A 32 -4.90 -3.15 12.77
CA VAL A 32 -6.07 -2.27 12.86
C VAL A 32 -7.33 -3.10 13.08
N GLN A 33 -8.11 -2.70 14.07
CA GLN A 33 -9.48 -3.19 14.26
C GLN A 33 -10.43 -2.32 13.43
N ILE A 34 -11.15 -2.96 12.50
CA ILE A 34 -12.06 -2.32 11.56
C ILE A 34 -13.47 -2.82 11.81
N SER A 35 -14.42 -1.91 12.02
CA SER A 35 -15.84 -2.22 12.22
C SER A 35 -16.73 -1.41 11.30
N GLY A 36 -17.95 -1.90 11.04
CA GLY A 36 -18.88 -1.22 10.13
C GLY A 36 -18.40 -1.20 8.68
N ALA A 37 -19.00 -0.32 7.86
CA ALA A 37 -18.67 -0.14 6.46
C ALA A 37 -19.07 1.25 5.96
N GLY A 38 -18.47 1.70 4.86
CA GLY A 38 -18.75 3.01 4.26
C GLY A 38 -18.57 4.14 5.28
N LEU A 39 -19.53 5.07 5.36
CA LEU A 39 -19.47 6.20 6.29
C LEU A 39 -19.52 5.82 7.78
N ALA A 40 -19.93 4.59 8.09
CA ALA A 40 -19.97 4.05 9.45
C ALA A 40 -18.70 3.24 9.80
N THR A 41 -17.68 3.26 8.94
CA THR A 41 -16.41 2.56 9.20
C THR A 41 -15.73 3.11 10.45
N GLY A 42 -15.60 2.27 11.47
CA GLY A 42 -14.79 2.51 12.66
C GLY A 42 -13.39 1.94 12.45
N LEU A 43 -12.37 2.69 12.89
CA LEU A 43 -10.97 2.29 12.80
C LEU A 43 -10.28 2.53 14.13
N GLN A 44 -9.64 1.49 14.66
CA GLN A 44 -8.78 1.59 15.84
C GLN A 44 -7.44 0.95 15.54
N LEU A 45 -6.38 1.78 15.50
CA LEU A 45 -5.01 1.29 15.44
C LEU A 45 -4.69 0.59 16.77
N ARG A 46 -4.33 -0.69 16.69
CA ARG A 46 -3.96 -1.52 17.84
C ARG A 46 -2.45 -1.52 18.04
N HIS A 47 -1.70 -1.64 16.95
CA HIS A 47 -0.25 -1.64 16.96
C HIS A 47 0.31 -1.20 15.60
N PHE A 48 1.53 -0.66 15.60
CA PHE A 48 2.22 -0.21 14.39
C PHE A 48 3.72 -0.38 14.56
N CYS A 49 4.38 -0.94 13.55
CA CYS A 49 5.82 -1.09 13.49
C CYS A 49 6.33 -0.75 12.08
N SER A 50 7.55 -0.22 12.01
CA SER A 50 8.30 -0.01 10.77
C SER A 50 9.55 -0.87 10.81
N PHE A 51 9.68 -1.79 9.85
CA PHE A 51 10.79 -2.73 9.78
C PHE A 51 11.74 -2.33 8.65
N PRO A 52 12.97 -1.89 8.94
CA PRO A 52 13.91 -1.50 7.91
C PRO A 52 14.27 -2.68 7.02
N TYR A 53 14.50 -2.43 5.73
CA TYR A 53 15.02 -3.46 4.86
C TYR A 53 16.45 -3.88 5.27
N PRO A 54 16.84 -5.14 5.01
CA PRO A 54 18.22 -5.57 5.15
C PRO A 54 19.18 -4.68 4.35
N GLU A 55 20.40 -4.55 4.86
CA GLU A 55 21.45 -3.79 4.19
C GLU A 55 21.63 -4.24 2.73
N GLY A 56 21.78 -3.28 1.81
CA GLY A 56 21.93 -3.54 0.37
C GLY A 56 20.62 -3.70 -0.40
N LEU A 57 19.53 -4.19 0.22
CA LEU A 57 18.28 -4.46 -0.50
C LEU A 57 17.67 -3.21 -1.13
N ARG A 58 17.74 -2.06 -0.45
CA ARG A 58 17.31 -0.76 -1.01
C ARG A 58 18.02 -0.45 -2.33
N GLY A 59 19.33 -0.73 -2.41
CA GLY A 59 20.12 -0.52 -3.62
C GLY A 59 19.69 -1.44 -4.77
N GLU A 60 19.46 -2.72 -4.46
CA GLU A 60 18.96 -3.70 -5.44
C GLU A 60 17.57 -3.28 -5.98
N LEU A 61 16.66 -2.84 -5.11
CA LEU A 61 15.33 -2.37 -5.50
C LEU A 61 15.41 -1.12 -6.39
N LEU A 62 16.29 -0.16 -6.07
CA LEU A 62 16.52 1.03 -6.90
C LEU A 62 17.07 0.65 -8.28
N GLU A 63 18.03 -0.28 -8.33
CA GLU A 63 18.60 -0.76 -9.58
C GLU A 63 17.53 -1.44 -10.44
N LEU A 64 16.73 -2.34 -9.86
CA LEU A 64 15.66 -3.05 -10.56
C LEU A 64 14.50 -2.14 -11.00
N SER A 65 14.27 -1.03 -10.28
CA SER A 65 13.27 -0.02 -10.65
C SER A 65 13.74 0.88 -11.79
N THR A 66 15.02 0.85 -12.14
CA THR A 66 15.58 1.67 -13.22
C THR A 66 15.38 0.97 -14.57
N PRO A 67 14.72 1.62 -15.55
CA PRO A 67 14.50 1.03 -16.87
C PRO A 67 15.80 0.52 -17.52
N GLY A 68 15.79 -0.73 -17.97
CA GLY A 68 16.92 -1.37 -18.64
C GLY A 68 18.01 -1.92 -17.73
N ARG A 69 17.87 -1.82 -16.39
CA ARG A 69 18.86 -2.34 -15.43
C ARG A 69 18.48 -3.65 -14.74
N GLY A 70 17.23 -4.11 -14.89
CA GLY A 70 16.76 -5.39 -14.34
C GLY A 70 16.47 -6.46 -15.39
N SER A 71 16.40 -7.72 -14.94
CA SER A 71 15.94 -8.87 -15.71
C SER A 71 14.65 -9.47 -15.13
N VAL A 72 13.93 -10.24 -15.94
CA VAL A 72 12.74 -10.98 -15.50
C VAL A 72 13.08 -11.91 -14.34
N ASP A 73 14.20 -12.63 -14.43
CA ASP A 73 14.66 -13.55 -13.39
C ASP A 73 14.88 -12.85 -12.04
N GLN A 74 15.48 -11.66 -12.06
CA GLN A 74 15.68 -10.86 -10.85
C GLN A 74 14.35 -10.39 -10.27
N LEU A 75 13.43 -9.88 -11.09
CA LEU A 75 12.10 -9.45 -10.62
C LEU A 75 11.31 -10.62 -10.03
N CYS A 76 11.35 -11.80 -10.65
CA CYS A 76 10.69 -13.00 -10.13
C CYS A 76 11.23 -13.42 -8.76
N ARG A 77 12.55 -13.42 -8.58
CA ARG A 77 13.18 -13.73 -7.28
C ARG A 77 12.91 -12.64 -6.25
N MET A 78 12.98 -11.38 -6.64
CA MET A 78 12.72 -10.24 -5.77
C MET A 78 11.27 -10.23 -5.26
N ASN A 79 10.30 -10.61 -6.10
CA ASN A 79 8.90 -10.75 -5.69
C ASN A 79 8.73 -11.73 -4.52
N VAL A 80 9.40 -12.88 -4.61
CA VAL A 80 9.35 -13.92 -3.56
C VAL A 80 10.10 -13.45 -2.31
N LEU A 81 11.31 -12.89 -2.47
CA LEU A 81 12.10 -12.35 -1.35
C LEU A 81 11.32 -11.30 -0.55
N LEU A 82 10.70 -10.33 -1.24
CA LEU A 82 9.85 -9.33 -0.57
C LEU A 82 8.64 -9.98 0.09
N GLY A 83 8.06 -11.03 -0.49
CA GLY A 83 7.00 -11.80 0.15
C GLY A 83 7.44 -12.41 1.50
N GLU A 84 8.67 -12.94 1.57
CA GLU A 84 9.24 -13.46 2.82
C GLU A 84 9.47 -12.34 3.84
N ILE A 85 10.06 -11.21 3.44
CA ILE A 85 10.31 -10.06 4.31
C ILE A 85 9.00 -9.47 4.85
N PHE A 86 7.98 -9.35 4.01
CA PHE A 86 6.66 -8.86 4.43
C PHE A 86 5.97 -9.85 5.38
N ALA A 87 6.16 -11.16 5.19
CA ALA A 87 5.67 -12.16 6.13
C ALA A 87 6.38 -12.08 7.49
N ASP A 88 7.70 -11.87 7.49
CA ASP A 88 8.49 -11.68 8.71
C ASP A 88 8.04 -10.43 9.48
N ALA A 89 7.75 -9.33 8.76
CA ALA A 89 7.19 -8.11 9.36
C ALA A 89 5.83 -8.35 10.02
N VAL A 90 4.95 -9.15 9.41
CA VAL A 90 3.66 -9.55 10.01
C VAL A 90 3.88 -10.34 11.29
N LEU A 91 4.77 -11.32 11.28
CA LEU A 91 4.99 -12.19 12.44
C LEU A 91 5.62 -11.40 13.60
N GLN A 92 6.54 -10.48 13.32
CA GLN A 92 7.13 -9.59 14.33
C GLN A 92 6.10 -8.61 14.90
N LEU A 93 5.29 -7.97 14.05
CA LEU A 93 4.19 -7.09 14.49
C LEU A 93 3.25 -7.81 15.46
N LEU A 94 2.94 -9.08 15.17
CA LEU A 94 2.04 -9.90 15.99
C LEU A 94 2.66 -10.29 17.33
N ASP A 95 3.95 -10.64 17.33
CA ASP A 95 4.70 -10.91 18.56
C ASP A 95 4.75 -9.67 19.47
N GLU A 96 5.11 -8.51 18.91
CA GLU A 96 5.15 -7.24 19.66
C GLU A 96 3.77 -6.80 20.17
N ALA A 97 2.71 -7.05 19.40
CA ALA A 97 1.34 -6.77 19.81
C ALA A 97 0.76 -7.79 20.81
N GLY A 98 1.42 -8.94 21.01
CA GLY A 98 0.90 -10.05 21.81
C GLY A 98 -0.37 -10.68 21.24
N VAL A 99 -0.50 -10.72 19.90
CA VAL A 99 -1.68 -11.23 19.19
C VAL A 99 -1.29 -12.47 18.38
N SER A 100 -2.10 -13.53 18.47
CA SER A 100 -1.83 -14.74 17.66
C SER A 100 -2.29 -14.55 16.21
N ALA A 101 -1.58 -15.17 15.27
CA ALA A 101 -1.95 -15.11 13.85
C ALA A 101 -3.38 -15.64 13.56
N GLY A 102 -3.90 -16.54 14.41
CA GLY A 102 -5.26 -17.06 14.28
C GLY A 102 -6.37 -16.06 14.64
N GLU A 103 -6.04 -14.96 15.33
CA GLU A 103 -6.98 -13.88 15.65
C GLU A 103 -7.11 -12.86 14.52
N VAL A 104 -6.15 -12.83 13.59
CA VAL A 104 -6.15 -11.91 12.45
C VAL A 104 -7.03 -12.45 11.33
N ASP A 105 -7.93 -11.60 10.85
CA ASP A 105 -8.91 -11.94 9.84
C ASP A 105 -8.33 -11.87 8.43
N LEU A 106 -7.59 -10.81 8.12
CA LEU A 106 -6.95 -10.61 6.82
C LEU A 106 -5.72 -9.71 6.88
N ILE A 107 -4.86 -9.85 5.87
CA ILE A 107 -3.78 -8.93 5.54
C ILE A 107 -4.17 -8.17 4.26
N GLY A 108 -4.03 -6.85 4.26
CA GLY A 108 -4.03 -6.03 3.06
C GLY A 108 -2.61 -5.59 2.74
N SER A 109 -2.00 -6.12 1.68
CA SER A 109 -0.62 -5.83 1.30
C SER A 109 -0.55 -5.01 0.02
N HIS A 110 -0.07 -3.77 0.13
CA HIS A 110 0.26 -2.96 -1.04
C HIS A 110 1.48 -3.52 -1.80
N GLY A 111 2.44 -4.07 -1.05
CA GLY A 111 3.75 -4.44 -1.57
C GLY A 111 4.67 -3.24 -1.79
N GLN A 112 5.68 -3.45 -2.63
CA GLN A 112 6.66 -2.47 -3.09
C GLN A 112 6.38 -2.10 -4.55
N THR A 113 6.10 -0.84 -4.84
CA THR A 113 6.01 -0.39 -6.24
C THR A 113 7.39 -0.41 -6.90
N MET A 114 7.52 -1.12 -8.02
CA MET A 114 8.72 -1.12 -8.87
C MET A 114 8.56 -0.20 -10.07
N HIS A 115 7.35 -0.16 -10.65
CA HIS A 115 7.09 0.69 -11.80
C HIS A 115 5.60 1.06 -11.89
N HIS A 116 5.33 2.28 -12.36
CA HIS A 116 3.97 2.80 -12.47
C HIS A 116 3.84 3.67 -13.73
N LEU A 117 2.97 3.26 -14.65
CA LEU A 117 2.75 3.84 -15.97
C LEU A 117 1.24 4.04 -16.20
N PRO A 118 0.64 5.06 -15.58
CA PRO A 118 -0.81 5.31 -15.67
C PRO A 118 -1.21 5.95 -17.00
N ALA A 119 -0.28 6.62 -17.70
CA ALA A 119 -0.54 7.22 -19.00
C ALA A 119 -0.83 6.13 -20.05
N PRO A 120 -1.97 6.20 -20.76
CA PRO A 120 -2.37 5.13 -21.67
C PRO A 120 -1.49 5.10 -22.91
N VAL A 121 -1.06 3.90 -23.30
CA VAL A 121 -0.39 3.64 -24.59
C VAL A 121 -1.22 2.64 -25.39
N THR A 122 -1.57 2.98 -26.63
CA THR A 122 -2.33 2.08 -27.50
C THR A 122 -1.40 1.09 -28.20
N ARG A 123 -1.65 -0.21 -28.00
CA ARG A 123 -0.93 -1.28 -28.71
C ARG A 123 -1.90 -2.37 -29.11
N TYR A 124 -1.83 -2.81 -30.37
CA TYR A 124 -2.75 -3.82 -30.93
C TYR A 124 -4.25 -3.49 -30.75
N GLY A 125 -4.61 -2.20 -30.70
CA GLY A 125 -5.99 -1.75 -30.48
C GLY A 125 -6.44 -1.70 -29.01
N TYR A 126 -5.58 -2.08 -28.06
CA TYR A 126 -5.85 -2.00 -26.62
C TYR A 126 -5.19 -0.75 -26.02
N ALA A 127 -5.93 0.01 -25.22
CA ALA A 127 -5.37 1.09 -24.40
C ALA A 127 -4.76 0.48 -23.13
N LEU A 128 -3.43 0.55 -23.01
CA LEU A 128 -2.68 -0.09 -21.93
C LEU A 128 -2.31 0.93 -20.86
N ARG A 129 -2.64 0.60 -19.61
CA ARG A 129 -2.08 1.21 -18.40
C ARG A 129 -1.41 0.10 -17.61
N ALA A 130 -0.31 0.39 -16.92
CA ALA A 130 0.45 -0.64 -16.23
C ALA A 130 0.97 -0.16 -14.88
N THR A 131 1.05 -1.08 -13.94
CA THR A 131 1.63 -0.88 -12.60
C THR A 131 2.18 -2.22 -12.14
N LEU A 132 3.30 -2.21 -11.44
CA LEU A 132 3.93 -3.41 -10.90
C LEU A 132 4.29 -3.19 -9.43
N GLN A 133 3.62 -3.96 -8.58
CA GLN A 133 3.91 -4.08 -7.16
C GLN A 133 4.50 -5.47 -6.91
N LEU A 134 5.57 -5.56 -6.13
CA LEU A 134 6.18 -6.82 -5.69
C LEU A 134 5.91 -7.06 -4.20
N ALA A 135 6.08 -8.32 -3.78
CA ALA A 135 5.80 -8.94 -2.48
C ALA A 135 4.71 -10.01 -2.65
N GLU A 136 5.14 -11.23 -2.99
CA GLU A 136 4.27 -12.32 -3.40
C GLU A 136 3.20 -12.64 -2.33
N PRO A 137 1.90 -12.36 -2.59
CA PRO A 137 0.84 -12.58 -1.60
C PRO A 137 0.67 -14.06 -1.23
N ALA A 138 0.99 -15.00 -2.13
CA ALA A 138 0.95 -16.42 -1.80
C ALA A 138 1.99 -16.79 -0.74
N VAL A 139 3.18 -16.19 -0.78
CA VAL A 139 4.24 -16.38 0.23
C VAL A 139 3.77 -15.81 1.56
N ILE A 140 3.28 -14.57 1.57
CA ILE A 140 2.75 -13.91 2.78
C ILE A 140 1.65 -14.76 3.41
N ALA A 141 0.64 -15.17 2.63
CA ALA A 141 -0.47 -15.99 3.11
C ALA A 141 0.00 -17.36 3.64
N ARG A 142 0.97 -18.00 2.97
CA ARG A 142 1.47 -19.32 3.37
C ARG A 142 2.30 -19.27 4.65
N ARG A 143 3.16 -18.26 4.77
CA ARG A 143 4.05 -18.05 5.93
C ARG A 143 3.28 -17.65 7.18
N THR A 144 2.25 -16.82 7.04
CA THR A 144 1.47 -16.28 8.16
C THR A 144 0.24 -17.12 8.51
N GLY A 145 -0.30 -17.88 7.57
CA GLY A 145 -1.58 -18.60 7.70
C GLY A 145 -2.82 -17.69 7.58
N ILE A 146 -2.63 -16.40 7.30
CA ILE A 146 -3.68 -15.38 7.26
C ILE A 146 -4.12 -15.15 5.80
N VAL A 147 -5.42 -14.90 5.60
CA VAL A 147 -5.93 -14.54 4.26
C VAL A 147 -5.29 -13.23 3.81
N THR A 148 -4.62 -13.22 2.67
CA THR A 148 -3.91 -12.04 2.16
C THR A 148 -4.60 -11.52 0.90
N VAL A 149 -4.93 -10.23 0.91
CA VAL A 149 -5.42 -9.46 -0.24
C VAL A 149 -4.32 -8.49 -0.63
N ALA A 150 -3.96 -8.45 -1.91
CA ALA A 150 -2.90 -7.61 -2.43
C ALA A 150 -3.26 -7.08 -3.83
N ASP A 151 -2.31 -6.41 -4.47
CA ASP A 151 -2.41 -5.97 -5.87
C ASP A 151 -3.58 -5.01 -6.12
N PHE A 152 -3.69 -3.97 -5.29
CA PHE A 152 -4.83 -3.05 -5.30
C PHE A 152 -4.87 -2.12 -6.52
N ARG A 153 -3.72 -1.73 -7.07
CA ARG A 153 -3.63 -0.69 -8.11
C ARG A 153 -4.11 -1.15 -9.49
N PRO A 154 -3.84 -2.38 -9.96
CA PRO A 154 -4.35 -2.84 -11.25
C PRO A 154 -5.87 -2.79 -11.37
N ALA A 155 -6.61 -3.00 -10.26
CA ALA A 155 -8.06 -2.93 -10.27
C ALA A 155 -8.58 -1.52 -10.66
N ASP A 156 -7.94 -0.47 -10.15
CA ASP A 156 -8.30 0.91 -10.49
C ASP A 156 -7.88 1.26 -11.93
N LEU A 157 -6.70 0.82 -12.38
CA LEU A 157 -6.29 0.98 -13.78
C LEU A 157 -7.25 0.29 -14.76
N ALA A 158 -7.71 -0.92 -14.42
CA ALA A 158 -8.69 -1.66 -15.22
C ALA A 158 -10.06 -0.98 -15.25
N ALA A 159 -10.42 -0.23 -14.20
CA ALA A 159 -11.61 0.61 -14.15
C ALA A 159 -11.43 1.96 -14.90
N GLY A 160 -10.26 2.20 -15.50
CA GLY A 160 -9.95 3.42 -16.25
C GLY A 160 -9.32 4.55 -15.41
N GLY A 161 -9.04 4.30 -14.13
CA GLY A 161 -8.35 5.22 -13.23
C GLY A 161 -6.84 5.29 -13.45
N GLU A 162 -6.15 5.96 -12.53
CA GLU A 162 -4.69 6.16 -12.57
C GLU A 162 -3.93 5.20 -11.64
N GLY A 163 -4.62 4.40 -10.84
CA GLY A 163 -4.01 3.48 -9.88
C GLY A 163 -3.39 4.18 -8.68
N ALA A 164 -3.49 5.51 -8.60
CA ALA A 164 -2.96 6.37 -7.54
C ALA A 164 -3.62 7.77 -7.58
N PRO A 165 -3.67 8.50 -6.45
CA PRO A 165 -3.55 7.98 -5.08
C PRO A 165 -4.84 7.22 -4.69
N LEU A 166 -4.71 6.09 -3.98
CA LEU A 166 -5.86 5.30 -3.48
C LEU A 166 -6.31 5.72 -2.06
N VAL A 167 -5.45 6.45 -1.34
CA VAL A 167 -5.73 7.00 0.00
C VAL A 167 -6.94 7.97 0.08
N PRO A 168 -7.37 8.70 -0.97
CA PRO A 168 -8.44 9.69 -0.84
C PRO A 168 -9.77 9.13 -0.32
N TYR A 169 -10.06 7.85 -0.59
CA TYR A 169 -11.23 7.18 -0.01
C TYR A 169 -11.13 7.05 1.51
N PHE A 170 -9.97 6.62 2.01
CA PHE A 170 -9.69 6.57 3.45
C PHE A 170 -9.76 7.97 4.07
N ASP A 171 -9.15 8.95 3.41
CA ASP A 171 -9.15 10.35 3.84
C ASP A 171 -10.57 10.88 4.00
N PHE A 172 -11.42 10.62 3.02
CA PHE A 172 -12.83 10.95 3.04
C PHE A 172 -13.56 10.30 4.22
N LEU A 173 -13.40 8.99 4.43
CA LEU A 173 -14.06 8.28 5.52
C LEU A 173 -13.64 8.82 6.90
N ARG A 174 -12.35 9.10 7.08
CA ARG A 174 -11.79 9.40 8.40
C ARG A 174 -11.82 10.89 8.75
N PHE A 175 -11.62 11.76 7.76
CA PHE A 175 -11.32 13.17 7.98
C PHE A 175 -12.32 14.14 7.35
N ARG A 176 -13.40 13.68 6.70
CA ARG A 176 -14.50 14.58 6.30
C ARG A 176 -15.05 15.33 7.52
N SER A 177 -15.54 16.54 7.30
CA SER A 177 -16.16 17.36 8.34
C SER A 177 -17.39 18.08 7.79
N PRO A 178 -18.50 18.14 8.55
CA PRO A 178 -19.66 18.94 8.15
C PRO A 178 -19.43 20.45 8.30
N GLU A 179 -18.34 20.86 8.95
CA GLU A 179 -18.08 22.25 9.31
C GLU A 179 -16.79 22.82 8.71
N LYS A 180 -15.84 21.96 8.33
CA LYS A 180 -14.50 22.40 7.92
C LYS A 180 -14.08 21.83 6.58
N THR A 181 -13.49 22.67 5.75
CA THR A 181 -12.63 22.23 4.66
C THR A 181 -11.27 21.81 5.22
N ARG A 182 -10.76 20.67 4.79
CA ARG A 182 -9.47 20.11 5.20
C ARG A 182 -8.64 19.75 3.98
N VAL A 183 -7.34 19.98 4.08
CA VAL A 183 -6.35 19.52 3.13
C VAL A 183 -5.48 18.50 3.83
N LEU A 184 -5.36 17.32 3.26
CA LEU A 184 -4.50 16.25 3.74
C LEU A 184 -3.35 16.17 2.75
N LEU A 185 -2.15 16.47 3.23
CA LEU A 185 -0.94 16.53 2.42
C LEU A 185 0.01 15.44 2.93
N ASN A 186 0.26 14.44 2.10
CA ASN A 186 1.28 13.43 2.33
C ASN A 186 2.58 13.86 1.64
N LEU A 187 3.69 13.83 2.38
CA LEU A 187 5.04 14.16 1.87
C LEU A 187 5.90 12.90 1.89
N GLY A 188 5.67 11.99 0.94
CA GLY A 188 6.52 10.82 0.70
C GLY A 188 7.66 11.14 -0.28
N GLY A 189 8.07 10.17 -1.10
CA GLY A 189 8.95 10.47 -2.24
C GLY A 189 8.28 11.41 -3.25
N ILE A 190 7.00 11.18 -3.52
CA ILE A 190 6.09 12.07 -4.25
C ILE A 190 5.08 12.63 -3.24
N ALA A 191 4.82 13.93 -3.30
CA ALA A 191 3.77 14.56 -2.52
C ALA A 191 2.41 14.34 -3.18
N ASN A 192 1.39 14.04 -2.37
CA ASN A 192 0.02 13.96 -2.81
C ASN A 192 -0.92 14.64 -1.83
N LEU A 193 -2.03 15.13 -2.37
CA LEU A 193 -3.01 15.91 -1.65
C LEU A 193 -4.40 15.31 -1.82
N THR A 194 -5.19 15.31 -0.75
CA THR A 194 -6.64 15.17 -0.77
C THR A 194 -7.29 16.44 -0.21
N LEU A 195 -8.15 17.10 -1.00
CA LEU A 195 -8.97 18.23 -0.57
C LEU A 195 -10.38 17.75 -0.19
N LEU A 196 -10.70 17.83 1.09
CA LEU A 196 -12.01 17.56 1.65
C LEU A 196 -12.73 18.88 1.91
N LYS A 197 -13.63 19.31 1.02
CA LYS A 197 -14.49 20.47 1.29
C LYS A 197 -15.38 20.20 2.52
N GLN A 198 -15.83 21.27 3.16
CA GLN A 198 -16.92 21.17 4.13
C GLN A 198 -18.11 20.41 3.50
N ASN A 199 -18.68 19.45 4.23
CA ASN A 199 -19.74 18.57 3.73
C ASN A 199 -19.38 17.86 2.42
N ALA A 200 -18.10 17.51 2.22
CA ALA A 200 -17.67 16.74 1.06
C ALA A 200 -18.53 15.48 0.87
N ALA A 201 -18.84 15.20 -0.39
CA ALA A 201 -19.30 13.90 -0.87
C ALA A 201 -18.11 13.16 -1.49
N LEU A 202 -18.27 11.86 -1.74
CA LEU A 202 -17.23 11.09 -2.42
C LEU A 202 -17.12 11.53 -3.88
N GLU A 203 -18.25 11.87 -4.50
CA GLU A 203 -18.32 12.47 -5.82
C GLU A 203 -17.66 13.85 -5.82
N GLY A 204 -16.72 14.07 -6.73
CA GLY A 204 -16.01 15.34 -6.86
C GLY A 204 -14.94 15.58 -5.79
N LEU A 205 -14.51 14.53 -5.08
CA LEU A 205 -13.29 14.55 -4.29
C LEU A 205 -12.11 14.98 -5.17
N ILE A 206 -11.33 15.95 -4.72
CA ILE A 206 -10.14 16.40 -5.45
C ILE A 206 -8.93 15.80 -4.76
N ALA A 207 -8.22 14.92 -5.47
CA ALA A 207 -6.96 14.39 -5.02
C ALA A 207 -6.02 14.16 -6.21
N PHE A 208 -4.74 14.46 -6.03
CA PHE A 208 -3.72 14.32 -7.06
C PHE A 208 -2.32 14.39 -6.46
N ASP A 209 -1.34 13.88 -7.20
CA ASP A 209 0.08 14.06 -6.90
C ASP A 209 0.50 15.50 -7.26
N THR A 210 1.10 16.21 -6.30
CA THR A 210 1.55 17.60 -6.52
C THR A 210 2.95 17.68 -7.14
N GLY A 211 3.73 16.60 -7.08
CA GLY A 211 5.10 16.53 -7.58
C GLY A 211 6.08 15.89 -6.58
N PRO A 212 7.40 15.99 -6.82
CA PRO A 212 8.41 15.42 -5.92
C PRO A 212 8.39 16.08 -4.54
N ALA A 213 8.66 15.29 -3.51
CA ALA A 213 8.89 15.75 -2.14
C ALA A 213 10.25 15.25 -1.64
N ASN A 214 10.28 14.19 -0.82
CA ASN A 214 11.52 13.78 -0.16
C ASN A 214 12.51 13.12 -1.13
N MET A 215 12.08 12.55 -2.25
CA MET A 215 12.99 11.79 -3.11
C MET A 215 14.16 12.62 -3.68
N VAL A 216 13.92 13.91 -3.96
CA VAL A 216 14.97 14.82 -4.44
C VAL A 216 15.87 15.25 -3.28
N ILE A 217 15.28 15.51 -2.12
CA ILE A 217 16.00 15.89 -0.91
C ILE A 217 16.92 14.75 -0.46
N ASP A 218 16.41 13.52 -0.45
CA ASP A 218 17.13 12.30 -0.08
C ASP A 218 18.31 12.04 -1.02
N SER A 219 18.11 12.20 -2.33
CA SER A 219 19.19 12.06 -3.32
C SER A 219 20.28 13.10 -3.10
N LEU A 220 19.92 14.38 -2.93
CA LEU A 220 20.89 15.44 -2.67
C LEU A 220 21.61 15.23 -1.34
N ALA A 221 20.90 14.76 -0.31
CA ALA A 221 21.51 14.47 0.98
C ALA A 221 22.58 13.36 0.86
N GLN A 222 22.29 12.30 0.08
CA GLN A 222 23.22 11.19 -0.18
C GLN A 222 24.43 11.60 -1.04
N ASP A 223 24.26 12.56 -1.96
CA ASP A 223 25.33 13.01 -2.84
C ASP A 223 26.29 14.01 -2.16
N PHE A 224 25.82 14.79 -1.19
CA PHE A 224 26.56 15.92 -0.62
C PHE A 224 26.99 15.78 0.85
N PHE A 225 26.47 14.81 1.61
CA PHE A 225 26.79 14.60 3.03
C PHE A 225 27.14 13.14 3.32
#